data_AF-A0A7S2KBC4-F1
#
_entry.id   AF-A0A7S2KBC4-F1
#
_cell.length_a   1.000
_cell.length_b   1.000
_cell.length_c   1.000
_cell.angle_alpha   90.00
_cell.angle_beta   90.00
_cell.angle_gamma   90.00
#
_symmetry.space_group_name_H-M   'P 1'
#
loop_
_entity.id
_entity.type
_entity.pdbx_description
1 polymer ?
#
loop_
_entity_poly.entity_id
_entity_poly.type
_entity_poly.pdbx_seq_one_letter_code
_entity_poly.pdbx_strand_id
1 'polypeptide(L)'
;AEGAEQVLYGATAAQRGAPGMAAIVGPALSTVPVMLPVLAAGRFSAFALRASQALTEALGQGAVPLSRAIEASGLRGELEVIFDFQGDGAWTQAALGSDAGAARLHDAVLVDRAGVPLSVRCVRERDDFLLSAVSETTHLDRQFLQVLLHSFGAVLRTLAA
;
A
#
# COMPACT_ATOMS: atom_id res chain seq x y z
N ALA A 1 5.41 24.60 19.74
CA ALA A 1 4.23 23.96 19.14
C ALA A 1 4.55 22.47 19.08
N GLU A 2 3.88 21.66 19.92
CA GLU A 2 4.19 20.24 20.07
C GLU A 2 3.94 19.47 18.77
N GLY A 3 4.83 18.50 18.54
CA GLY A 3 5.33 18.09 17.23
C GLY A 3 4.33 17.32 16.37
N ALA A 4 4.21 17.73 15.12
CA ALA A 4 3.67 16.86 14.07
C ALA A 4 4.67 15.73 13.83
N GLU A 5 4.24 14.49 14.04
CA GLU A 5 5.02 13.32 13.63
C GLU A 5 4.88 13.17 12.11
N GLN A 6 5.97 12.80 11.43
CA GLN A 6 5.94 12.55 10.00
C GLN A 6 6.05 11.06 9.74
N VAL A 7 5.10 10.52 8.99
CA VAL A 7 5.13 9.13 8.52
C VAL A 7 5.53 9.13 7.06
N LEU A 8 6.61 8.41 6.75
CA LEU A 8 7.04 8.12 5.39
C LEU A 8 6.71 6.66 5.06
N TYR A 9 5.95 6.44 3.99
CA TYR A 9 5.67 5.10 3.48
C TYR A 9 5.67 5.07 1.96
N GLY A 10 5.86 3.89 1.37
CA GLY A 10 5.81 3.70 -0.07
C GLY A 10 4.41 3.32 -0.51
N ALA A 11 3.83 4.07 -1.44
CA ALA A 11 2.61 3.67 -2.13
C ALA A 11 2.95 3.08 -3.51
N THR A 12 2.28 2.00 -3.88
CA THR A 12 2.44 1.39 -5.21
C THR A 12 1.52 2.07 -6.23
N ALA A 13 2.00 2.19 -7.46
CA ALA A 13 1.23 2.74 -8.57
C ALA A 13 1.47 1.93 -9.85
N ALA A 14 0.39 1.61 -10.56
CA ALA A 14 0.49 1.08 -11.91
C ALA A 14 0.86 2.21 -12.88
N GLN A 15 2.12 2.28 -13.31
CA GLN A 15 2.59 3.27 -14.29
C GLN A 15 2.20 2.87 -15.71
N ARG A 16 0.93 2.56 -15.91
CA ARG A 16 0.36 2.08 -17.19
C ARG A 16 -0.54 3.12 -17.86
N GLY A 17 -0.44 4.39 -17.46
CA GLY A 17 -1.29 5.47 -17.97
C GLY A 17 -1.02 5.89 -19.42
N ALA A 18 0.12 5.49 -20.00
CA ALA A 18 0.43 5.83 -21.39
C ALA A 18 -0.26 4.88 -22.40
N PRO A 19 -0.64 5.38 -23.60
CA PRO A 19 -1.24 4.54 -24.64
C PRO A 19 -0.43 3.28 -24.93
N GLY A 20 -1.10 2.13 -24.94
CA GLY A 20 -0.48 0.82 -25.21
C GLY A 20 0.22 0.15 -24.02
N MET A 21 0.45 0.83 -22.88
CA MET A 21 1.10 0.22 -21.72
C MET A 21 0.27 -0.85 -21.01
N ALA A 22 -1.05 -0.80 -21.13
CA ALA A 22 -1.94 -1.79 -20.52
C ALA A 22 -1.73 -3.21 -21.07
N ALA A 23 -1.30 -3.35 -22.34
CA ALA A 23 -1.09 -4.64 -22.99
C ALA A 23 0.31 -5.23 -22.77
N ILE A 24 1.22 -4.49 -22.12
CA ILE A 24 2.62 -4.90 -21.99
C ILE A 24 2.83 -5.75 -20.73
N VAL A 25 3.31 -6.97 -20.92
CA VAL A 25 3.78 -7.81 -19.82
C VAL A 25 5.21 -7.38 -19.45
N GLY A 26 5.39 -6.94 -18.21
CA GLY A 26 6.68 -6.45 -17.73
C GLY A 26 6.56 -5.65 -16.42
N PRO A 27 7.69 -5.29 -15.81
CA PRO A 27 7.73 -4.52 -14.58
C PRO A 27 7.30 -3.08 -14.85
N ALA A 28 6.03 -2.78 -14.58
CA ALA A 28 5.45 -1.45 -14.74
C ALA A 28 4.87 -0.88 -13.43
N LEU A 29 5.06 -1.60 -12.31
CA LEU A 29 4.73 -1.08 -10.99
C LEU A 29 5.88 -0.19 -10.53
N SER A 30 5.53 0.98 -10.00
CA SER A 30 6.47 1.87 -9.31
C SER A 30 6.03 2.07 -7.88
N THR A 31 6.98 2.29 -6.98
CA THR A 31 6.71 2.76 -5.63
C THR A 31 7.02 4.24 -5.55
N VAL A 32 6.08 5.03 -5.01
CA VAL A 32 6.26 6.46 -4.75
C VAL A 32 6.31 6.70 -3.24
N PRO A 33 7.25 7.49 -2.73
CA PRO A 33 7.26 7.86 -1.31
C PRO A 33 6.14 8.84 -1.02
N VAL A 34 5.36 8.57 0.02
CA VAL A 34 4.30 9.44 0.53
C VAL A 34 4.69 9.90 1.91
N MET A 35 4.80 11.23 2.07
CA MET A 35 5.06 11.86 3.35
C MET A 35 3.75 12.37 3.94
N LEU A 36 3.38 11.90 5.13
CA LEU A 36 2.13 12.23 5.78
C LEU A 36 2.37 12.84 7.17
N PRO A 37 2.00 14.11 7.40
CA PRO A 37 2.01 14.69 8.73
C PRO A 37 0.85 14.15 9.58
N VAL A 38 1.20 13.49 10.69
CA VAL A 38 0.28 13.02 11.72
C VAL A 38 0.26 14.05 12.84
N LEU A 39 -0.92 14.63 13.06
CA LEU A 39 -1.15 15.60 14.13
C LEU A 39 -1.77 14.87 15.32
N ALA A 40 -1.18 15.01 16.50
CA ALA A 40 -1.64 14.33 17.73
C ALA A 40 -3.10 14.69 18.11
N ALA A 41 -3.58 15.87 17.71
CA ALA A 41 -4.96 16.29 17.90
C ALA A 41 -5.63 16.53 16.54
N GLY A 42 -6.81 15.93 16.33
CA GLY A 42 -7.61 16.17 15.13
C GLY A 42 -8.71 15.14 14.91
N ARG A 43 -9.67 15.50 14.03
CA ARG A 43 -10.67 14.56 13.54
C ARG A 43 -10.06 13.63 12.50
N PHE A 44 -10.44 12.35 12.52
CA PHE A 44 -10.02 11.39 11.50
C PHE A 44 -10.35 11.84 10.08
N SER A 45 -11.51 12.47 9.85
CA SER A 45 -11.87 12.99 8.53
C SER A 45 -10.88 14.03 7.98
N ALA A 46 -10.34 14.89 8.84
CA ALA A 46 -9.31 15.84 8.46
C ALA A 46 -7.97 15.15 8.16
N PHE A 47 -7.65 14.08 8.91
CA PHE A 47 -6.49 13.24 8.63
C PHE A 47 -6.63 12.51 7.28
N ALA A 48 -7.78 11.88 7.03
CA ALA A 48 -8.08 11.17 5.79
C ALA A 48 -7.99 12.08 4.56
N LEU A 49 -8.49 13.33 4.67
CA LEU A 49 -8.36 14.31 3.59
C LEU A 49 -6.89 14.65 3.31
N ARG A 50 -6.08 14.87 4.35
CA ARG A 50 -4.63 15.12 4.19
C ARG A 50 -3.90 13.92 3.58
N ALA A 51 -4.23 12.71 4.03
CA ALA A 51 -3.66 11.47 3.48
C ALA A 51 -4.01 11.31 1.99
N SER A 52 -5.27 11.56 1.62
CA SER A 52 -5.72 11.53 0.23
C SER A 52 -5.00 12.58 -0.63
N GLN A 53 -4.79 13.79 -0.10
CA GLN A 53 -4.07 14.86 -0.79
C GLN A 53 -2.59 14.49 -1.00
N ALA A 54 -1.89 14.07 0.05
CA ALA A 54 -0.50 13.67 0.00
C ALA A 54 -0.27 12.51 -0.98
N LEU A 55 -1.15 11.49 -0.97
CA LEU A 55 -1.09 10.39 -1.93
C LEU A 55 -1.32 10.86 -3.37
N THR A 56 -2.33 11.71 -3.60
CA THR A 56 -2.64 12.23 -4.95
C THR A 56 -1.49 13.06 -5.50
N GLU A 57 -0.89 13.91 -4.67
CA GLU A 57 0.29 14.71 -5.03
C GLU A 57 1.47 13.81 -5.38
N ALA A 58 1.77 12.79 -4.57
CA ALA A 58 2.85 11.85 -4.83
C ALA A 58 2.64 11.07 -6.15
N LEU A 59 1.41 10.60 -6.40
CA LEU A 59 1.07 9.90 -7.65
C LEU A 59 1.14 10.83 -8.88
N GLY A 60 0.88 12.13 -8.70
CA GLY A 60 0.94 13.14 -9.76
C GLY A 60 2.35 13.47 -10.26
N GLN A 61 3.40 13.09 -9.53
CA GLN A 61 4.80 13.36 -9.92
C GLN A 61 5.32 12.44 -11.03
N GLY A 62 4.52 11.46 -11.48
CA GLY A 62 4.85 10.57 -12.58
C GLY A 62 5.75 9.38 -12.20
N ALA A 63 6.27 8.68 -13.20
CA ALA A 63 7.07 7.46 -13.04
C ALA A 63 8.55 7.76 -12.72
N VAL A 64 8.81 8.40 -11.57
CA VAL A 64 10.17 8.54 -11.06
C VAL A 64 10.57 7.25 -10.34
N PRO A 65 11.73 6.63 -10.66
CA PRO A 65 12.22 5.48 -9.90
C PRO A 65 12.35 5.81 -8.41
N LEU A 66 11.91 4.91 -7.53
CA LEU A 66 11.92 5.13 -6.07
C LEU A 66 13.29 5.59 -5.55
N SER A 67 14.37 4.96 -6.01
CA SER A 67 15.74 5.32 -5.62
C SER A 67 16.06 6.79 -5.92
N ARG A 68 15.65 7.28 -7.10
CA ARG A 68 15.81 8.69 -7.49
C ARG A 68 14.93 9.62 -6.67
N ALA A 69 13.70 9.20 -6.36
CA ALA A 69 12.80 9.98 -5.52
C ALA A 69 13.37 10.15 -4.10
N ILE A 70 13.89 9.07 -3.50
CA ILE A 70 14.54 9.10 -2.18
C ILE A 70 15.80 9.99 -2.23
N GLU A 71 16.69 9.79 -3.21
CA GLU A 71 17.89 10.62 -3.40
C GLU A 71 17.56 12.11 -3.50
N ALA A 72 16.58 12.47 -4.34
CA ALA A 72 16.22 13.86 -4.60
C ALA A 72 15.46 14.53 -3.44
N SER A 73 14.71 13.75 -2.66
CA SER A 73 13.90 14.25 -1.56
C SER A 73 14.73 14.74 -0.36
N GLY A 74 16.01 14.35 -0.28
CA GLY A 74 16.84 14.60 0.89
C GLY A 74 16.34 13.92 2.17
N LEU A 75 15.36 13.01 2.04
CA LEU A 75 14.84 12.21 3.13
C LEU A 75 15.99 11.34 3.66
N ARG A 76 16.50 11.72 4.84
CA ARG A 76 17.43 10.89 5.61
C ARG A 76 16.62 9.84 6.35
N GLY A 77 16.21 8.81 5.63
CA GLY A 77 15.45 7.70 6.19
C GLY A 77 15.28 6.61 5.15
N GLU A 78 15.51 5.36 5.54
CA GLU A 78 15.19 4.21 4.72
C GLU A 78 13.67 4.08 4.67
N LEU A 79 13.11 3.80 3.49
CA LEU A 79 11.69 3.51 3.38
C LEU A 79 11.40 2.21 4.13
N GLU A 80 10.79 2.29 5.31
CA GLU A 80 10.61 1.11 6.15
C GLU A 80 9.38 0.28 5.77
N VAL A 81 8.36 0.95 5.23
CA VAL A 81 7.04 0.35 4.96
C VAL A 81 6.60 0.65 3.54
N ILE A 82 6.15 -0.37 2.82
CA ILE A 82 5.33 -0.23 1.61
C ILE A 82 3.89 -0.62 1.94
N PHE A 83 2.94 0.19 1.50
CA PHE A 83 1.51 -0.07 1.60
C PHE A 83 0.90 -0.13 0.19
N ASP A 84 0.46 -1.33 -0.20
CA ASP A 84 -0.14 -1.61 -1.50
C ASP A 84 -1.66 -1.78 -1.35
N PHE A 85 -2.43 -1.02 -2.14
CA PHE A 85 -3.88 -1.16 -2.22
C PHE A 85 -4.30 -1.66 -3.60
N GLN A 86 -5.02 -2.76 -3.62
CA GLN A 86 -5.46 -3.43 -4.83
C GLN A 86 -6.98 -3.48 -4.86
N GLY A 87 -7.57 -2.77 -5.82
CA GLY A 87 -9.02 -2.74 -6.03
C GLY A 87 -9.57 -4.05 -6.62
N ASP A 88 -10.90 -4.10 -6.78
CA ASP A 88 -11.58 -5.24 -7.39
C ASP A 88 -10.97 -5.58 -8.75
N GLY A 89 -10.66 -6.86 -8.98
CA GLY A 89 -10.09 -7.33 -10.25
C GLY A 89 -8.57 -7.20 -10.36
N ALA A 90 -7.87 -6.65 -9.36
CA ALA A 90 -6.41 -6.50 -9.41
C ALA A 90 -5.67 -7.86 -9.38
N TRP A 91 -6.25 -8.89 -8.75
CA TRP A 91 -5.79 -10.28 -8.78
C TRP A 91 -6.94 -11.30 -8.77
N THR A 92 -8.18 -10.83 -8.63
CA THR A 92 -9.32 -11.67 -8.28
C THR A 92 -9.95 -12.27 -9.53
N GLN A 93 -9.64 -13.54 -9.79
CA GLN A 93 -10.52 -14.61 -10.29
C GLN A 93 -11.24 -14.44 -11.65
N ALA A 94 -11.42 -13.24 -12.18
CA ALA A 94 -12.07 -12.98 -13.46
C ALA A 94 -11.20 -13.42 -14.65
N ALA A 95 -9.89 -13.53 -14.47
CA ALA A 95 -8.98 -14.01 -15.51
C ALA A 95 -9.15 -15.52 -15.79
N LEU A 96 -9.74 -16.30 -14.88
CA LEU A 96 -10.00 -17.73 -15.04
C LEU A 96 -11.51 -18.05 -15.18
N GLY A 97 -12.26 -17.11 -15.78
CA GLY A 97 -13.68 -17.24 -16.08
C GLY A 97 -14.54 -16.27 -15.25
N SER A 98 -15.50 -15.61 -15.90
CA SER A 98 -16.43 -14.67 -15.28
C SER A 98 -17.68 -15.32 -14.67
N ASP A 99 -17.85 -16.62 -14.86
CA ASP A 99 -19.07 -17.33 -14.48
C ASP A 99 -18.95 -17.99 -13.10
N ALA A 100 -20.08 -18.44 -12.55
CA ALA A 100 -20.24 -19.06 -11.24
C ALA A 100 -19.34 -20.31 -10.96
N GLY A 101 -18.47 -20.69 -11.89
CA GLY A 101 -17.42 -21.71 -11.76
C GLY A 101 -15.99 -21.19 -11.87
N ALA A 102 -15.77 -19.87 -11.73
CA ALA A 102 -14.44 -19.25 -11.76
C ALA A 102 -13.49 -19.91 -10.76
N ALA A 103 -12.34 -20.37 -11.25
CA ALA A 103 -11.33 -21.00 -10.42
C ALA A 103 -10.87 -20.01 -9.34
N ARG A 104 -11.02 -20.43 -8.08
CA ARG A 104 -10.56 -19.66 -6.92
C ARG A 104 -9.17 -20.10 -6.52
N LEU A 105 -8.24 -19.16 -6.51
CA LEU A 105 -6.96 -19.36 -5.82
C LEU A 105 -7.24 -19.37 -4.32
N HIS A 106 -7.01 -20.52 -3.70
CA HIS A 106 -6.97 -20.68 -2.25
C HIS A 106 -5.51 -20.72 -1.80
N ASP A 107 -5.25 -20.24 -0.58
CA ASP A 107 -3.91 -20.28 0.04
C ASP A 107 -2.81 -19.61 -0.78
N ALA A 108 -3.14 -18.52 -1.48
CA ALA A 108 -2.15 -17.73 -2.20
C ALA A 108 -1.13 -17.16 -1.21
N VAL A 109 0.09 -17.71 -1.23
CA VAL A 109 1.19 -17.20 -0.41
C VAL A 109 1.83 -16.05 -1.16
N LEU A 110 1.70 -14.86 -0.61
CA LEU A 110 2.45 -13.71 -1.08
C LEU A 110 3.89 -13.83 -0.60
N VAL A 111 4.81 -14.12 -1.52
CA VAL A 111 6.25 -14.03 -1.30
C VAL A 111 6.74 -12.73 -1.93
N ASP A 112 6.22 -11.60 -1.46
CA ASP A 112 6.69 -10.30 -1.96
C ASP A 112 8.02 -9.98 -1.27
N ARG A 113 9.04 -9.67 -2.07
CA ARG A 113 10.26 -9.03 -1.59
C ARG A 113 10.28 -7.63 -2.17
N ALA A 114 9.68 -6.72 -1.44
CA ALA A 114 9.55 -5.33 -1.82
C ALA A 114 10.85 -4.53 -1.55
N GLY A 115 11.85 -5.14 -0.92
CA GLY A 115 13.14 -4.54 -0.59
C GLY A 115 13.06 -3.56 0.58
N VAL A 116 12.03 -3.71 1.42
CA VAL A 116 11.79 -2.89 2.61
C VAL A 116 11.49 -3.80 3.82
N PRO A 117 11.74 -3.34 5.05
CA PRO A 117 11.47 -4.12 6.26
C PRO A 117 10.05 -4.69 6.35
N LEU A 118 9.03 -3.92 5.96
CA LEU A 118 7.62 -4.30 6.06
C LEU A 118 6.86 -3.97 4.77
N SER A 119 6.14 -4.94 4.22
CA SER A 119 5.16 -4.72 3.17
C SER A 119 3.77 -5.08 3.68
N VAL A 120 2.82 -4.16 3.55
CA VAL A 120 1.41 -4.37 3.89
C VAL A 120 0.60 -4.27 2.60
N ARG A 121 -0.25 -5.26 2.36
CA ARG A 121 -1.16 -5.28 1.22
C ARG A 121 -2.60 -5.35 1.69
N CYS A 122 -3.42 -4.48 1.10
CA CYS A 122 -4.87 -4.49 1.25
C CYS A 122 -5.48 -4.78 -0.12
N VAL A 123 -6.18 -5.91 -0.24
CA VAL A 123 -6.92 -6.31 -1.43
C VAL A 123 -8.40 -6.17 -1.15
N ARG A 124 -9.12 -5.45 -2.01
CA ARG A 124 -10.58 -5.42 -1.98
C ARG A 124 -11.12 -6.64 -2.74
N GLU A 125 -11.99 -7.39 -2.09
CA GLU A 125 -12.74 -8.50 -2.67
C GLU A 125 -14.24 -8.24 -2.57
N ARG A 126 -14.83 -7.61 -3.59
CA ARG A 126 -16.26 -7.24 -3.64
C ARG A 126 -16.65 -6.34 -2.46
N ASP A 127 -17.13 -6.97 -1.38
CA ASP A 127 -17.65 -6.33 -0.16
C ASP A 127 -16.69 -6.44 1.03
N ASP A 128 -15.60 -7.20 0.91
CA ASP A 128 -14.62 -7.41 1.97
C ASP A 128 -13.23 -6.87 1.63
N PHE A 129 -12.39 -6.74 2.66
CA PHE A 129 -10.97 -6.40 2.52
C PHE A 129 -10.10 -7.51 3.11
N LEU A 130 -9.19 -8.03 2.30
CA LEU A 130 -8.13 -8.92 2.75
C LEU A 130 -6.88 -8.10 3.05
N LEU A 131 -6.42 -8.14 4.30
CA LEU A 131 -5.18 -7.50 4.73
C LEU A 131 -4.11 -8.56 4.98
N SER A 132 -2.95 -8.39 4.37
CA SER A 132 -1.78 -9.23 4.59
C SER A 132 -0.53 -8.37 4.83
N ALA A 133 0.43 -8.92 5.55
CA ALA A 133 1.71 -8.28 5.78
C ALA A 133 2.84 -9.29 5.67
N VAL A 134 3.96 -8.84 5.12
CA VAL A 134 5.19 -9.62 4.95
C VAL A 134 6.35 -8.79 5.51
N SER A 135 7.26 -9.46 6.21
CA SER A 135 8.50 -8.86 6.69
C SER A 135 9.70 -9.50 6.02
N GLU A 136 10.69 -8.69 5.65
CA GLU A 136 12.00 -9.15 5.20
C GLU A 136 13.05 -9.20 6.32
N THR A 137 12.65 -8.81 7.54
CA THR A 137 13.53 -8.76 8.72
C THR A 137 13.10 -9.75 9.79
N THR A 138 14.06 -10.17 10.61
CA THR A 138 13.80 -11.04 11.78
C THR A 138 13.19 -10.28 12.96
N HIS A 139 13.29 -8.95 12.98
CA HIS A 139 12.76 -8.12 14.07
C HIS A 139 11.25 -7.92 13.99
N LEU A 140 10.65 -7.98 12.80
CA LEU A 140 9.21 -7.97 12.60
C LEU A 140 8.72 -9.40 12.36
N ASP A 141 8.64 -10.16 13.45
CA ASP A 141 8.29 -11.57 13.40
C ASP A 141 6.78 -11.83 13.16
N ARG A 142 6.40 -13.11 13.08
CA ARG A 142 5.01 -13.51 12.86
C ARG A 142 4.05 -12.96 13.92
N GLN A 143 4.47 -12.91 15.18
CA GLN A 143 3.62 -12.42 16.26
C GLN A 143 3.39 -10.92 16.12
N PHE A 144 4.44 -10.15 15.81
CA PHE A 144 4.34 -8.73 15.52
C PHE A 144 3.37 -8.46 14.36
N LEU A 145 3.52 -9.17 13.24
CA LEU A 145 2.64 -9.01 12.08
C LEU A 145 1.18 -9.33 12.40
N GLN A 146 0.91 -10.36 13.21
CA GLN A 146 -0.45 -10.69 13.64
C GLN A 146 -1.07 -9.57 14.49
N VAL A 147 -0.31 -9.00 15.42
CA VAL A 147 -0.77 -7.87 16.24
C VAL A 147 -1.01 -6.62 15.39
N LEU A 148 -0.11 -6.33 14.44
CA LEU A 148 -0.24 -5.23 13.49
C LEU A 148 -1.57 -5.35 12.71
N LEU A 149 -1.80 -6.50 12.07
CA LEU A 149 -2.99 -6.74 11.25
C LEU A 149 -4.28 -6.69 12.09
N HIS A 150 -4.26 -7.27 13.29
CA HIS A 150 -5.39 -7.22 14.21
C HIS A 150 -5.73 -5.79 14.64
N SER A 151 -4.71 -5.01 15.02
CA SER A 151 -4.86 -3.63 15.46
C SER A 151 -5.36 -2.74 14.33
N PHE A 152 -4.80 -2.88 13.14
CA PHE A 152 -5.24 -2.15 11.94
C PHE A 152 -6.71 -2.45 11.63
N GLY A 153 -7.11 -3.73 11.65
CA GLY A 153 -8.51 -4.12 11.46
C GLY A 153 -9.45 -3.56 12.53
N ALA A 154 -9.01 -3.47 13.79
CA ALA A 154 -9.79 -2.87 14.87
C ALA A 154 -9.99 -1.37 14.67
N VAL A 155 -8.95 -0.65 14.23
CA VAL A 155 -9.03 0.78 13.88
C VAL A 155 -10.02 0.97 12.73
N LEU A 156 -9.92 0.21 11.65
CA LEU A 156 -10.85 0.31 10.52
C LEU A 156 -12.31 0.11 10.93
N ARG A 157 -12.61 -0.90 11.75
CA ARG A 157 -13.97 -1.13 12.26
C ARG A 157 -14.48 0.02 13.12
N THR A 158 -13.61 0.64 13.91
CA THR A 158 -13.96 1.80 14.74
C THR A 158 -14.29 3.02 13.89
N LEU A 159 -13.62 3.17 12.74
CA LEU A 159 -13.83 4.29 11.82
C LEU A 159 -15.06 4.11 10.90
N ALA A 160 -15.49 2.87 10.71
CA ALA A 160 -16.67 2.52 9.92
C ALA A 160 -17.98 2.54 10.73
N ALA A 161 -17.90 2.61 12.06
CA ALA A 161 -19.02 2.71 12.99
C ALA A 161 -19.48 4.16 13.19
#